data_AF-H9NDQ3-F1
#
_entry.id   AF-H9NDQ3-F1
#
_cell.length_a   1.000
_cell.length_b   1.000
_cell.length_c   1.000
_cell.angle_alpha   90.00
_cell.angle_beta   90.00
_cell.angle_gamma   90.00
#
_symmetry.space_group_name_H-M   'P 1'
#
loop_
_entity.id
_entity.type
_entity.pdbx_description
1 polymer ?
#
loop_
_entity_poly.entity_id
_entity_poly.type
_entity_poly.pdbx_seq_one_letter_code
_entity_poly.pdbx_strand_id
1 'polypeptide(L)'
;VLSGKVQVVAINDPFIDLNYMVYMFKYDSTHGHFKGTVKAENGKLVINGHAITIFQERDPSNIKWADAGAEYVVESTGVFTTMEKAGA
;
A
#
# COMPACT_ATOMS: atom_id res chain seq x y z
N VAL A 1 5.88 2.82 -8.26
CA VAL A 1 6.15 1.77 -7.24
C VAL A 1 7.64 1.64 -6.96
N LEU A 2 8.47 1.54 -8.01
CA LEU A 2 9.92 1.65 -7.89
C LEU A 2 10.37 2.90 -8.66
N SER A 3 10.87 3.89 -7.93
CA SER A 3 11.82 4.84 -8.51
C SER A 3 13.18 4.48 -7.91
N GLY A 4 14.29 4.73 -8.60
CA GLY A 4 15.63 4.50 -8.03
C GLY A 4 15.92 5.31 -6.75
N LYS A 5 14.95 6.09 -6.25
CA LYS A 5 15.02 6.95 -5.07
C LYS A 5 14.05 6.55 -3.96
N VAL A 6 12.93 5.87 -4.27
CA VAL A 6 11.86 5.55 -3.30
C VAL A 6 11.23 4.21 -3.67
N GLN A 7 10.98 3.39 -2.65
CA GLN A 7 10.30 2.11 -2.77
C GLN A 7 9.09 2.07 -1.84
N VAL A 8 7.98 1.56 -2.34
CA VAL A 8 6.81 1.24 -1.50
C VAL A 8 7.05 -0.13 -0.88
N VAL A 9 7.10 -0.19 0.45
CA VAL A 9 7.39 -1.42 1.20
C VAL A 9 6.16 -2.00 1.89
N ALA A 10 5.19 -1.15 2.21
CA ALA A 10 3.92 -1.56 2.81
C ALA A 10 2.74 -0.69 2.34
N ILE A 11 1.54 -1.26 2.42
CA ILE A 11 0.25 -0.59 2.20
C ILE A 11 -0.70 -1.06 3.31
N ASN A 12 -1.52 -0.16 3.84
CA ASN A 12 -2.62 -0.49 4.74
C ASN A 12 -3.95 -0.07 4.14
N ASP A 13 -4.92 -0.99 4.08
CA ASP A 13 -6.32 -0.65 3.83
C ASP A 13 -7.24 -1.68 4.51
N PRO A 14 -8.04 -1.29 5.52
CA PRO A 14 -8.88 -2.21 6.28
C PRO A 14 -10.17 -2.65 5.54
N PHE A 15 -10.40 -2.17 4.32
CA PHE A 15 -11.64 -2.41 3.57
C PHE A 15 -11.40 -3.13 2.23
N ILE A 16 -10.16 -3.16 1.75
CA ILE A 16 -9.79 -3.75 0.46
C ILE A 16 -8.98 -5.02 0.71
N ASP A 17 -9.42 -6.15 0.18
CA ASP A 17 -8.65 -7.39 0.23
C ASP A 17 -7.56 -7.43 -0.85
N LEU A 18 -6.54 -8.29 -0.64
CA LEU A 18 -5.38 -8.37 -1.53
C LEU A 18 -5.73 -8.69 -3.00
N ASN A 19 -6.73 -9.53 -3.27
CA ASN A 19 -7.12 -9.82 -4.65
C ASN A 19 -7.78 -8.60 -5.29
N TYR A 20 -8.56 -7.86 -4.51
CA TYR A 20 -9.16 -6.62 -4.98
C TYR A 20 -8.10 -5.51 -5.18
N MET A 21 -7.07 -5.44 -4.34
CA MET A 21 -5.91 -4.55 -4.56
C MET A 21 -5.21 -4.85 -5.90
N VAL A 22 -5.02 -6.12 -6.25
CA VAL A 22 -4.44 -6.53 -7.54
C VAL A 22 -5.28 -6.02 -8.70
N TYR A 23 -6.61 -6.19 -8.60
CA TYR A 23 -7.55 -5.69 -9.61
C TYR A 23 -7.48 -4.17 -9.75
N MET A 24 -7.61 -3.44 -8.64
CA MET A 24 -7.59 -1.96 -8.64
C MET A 24 -6.27 -1.41 -9.15
N PHE A 25 -5.15 -2.04 -8.83
CA PHE A 25 -3.85 -1.63 -9.35
C PHE A 25 -3.71 -1.91 -10.85
N LYS A 26 -4.34 -2.98 -11.36
CA LYS A 26 -4.25 -3.36 -12.78
C LYS A 26 -5.10 -2.46 -13.67
N TYR A 27 -6.25 -2.00 -13.19
CA TYR A 27 -7.27 -1.34 -13.98
C TYR A 27 -7.60 0.05 -13.42
N ASP A 28 -7.21 1.09 -14.15
CA ASP A 28 -7.56 2.48 -13.85
C ASP A 28 -8.30 3.09 -15.06
N SER A 29 -9.46 3.71 -14.83
CA SER A 29 -10.30 4.26 -15.90
C SER A 29 -9.74 5.55 -16.52
N THR A 30 -8.93 6.31 -15.76
CA THR A 30 -8.36 7.59 -16.20
C THR A 30 -6.97 7.37 -16.80
N HIS A 31 -6.16 6.54 -16.17
CA HIS A 31 -4.76 6.30 -16.56
C HIS A 31 -4.55 5.02 -17.39
N GLY A 32 -5.61 4.22 -17.56
CA GLY A 32 -5.59 2.99 -18.32
C GLY A 32 -4.99 1.81 -17.55
N HIS A 33 -4.77 0.70 -18.26
CA HIS A 33 -4.29 -0.53 -17.62
C HIS A 33 -2.79 -0.49 -17.34
N PHE A 34 -2.39 -0.95 -16.14
CA PHE A 34 -1.00 -1.13 -15.80
C PHE A 34 -0.34 -2.18 -16.72
N LYS A 35 0.75 -1.80 -17.40
CA LYS A 35 1.43 -2.65 -18.40
C LYS A 35 2.36 -3.71 -17.79
N GLY A 36 2.75 -3.54 -16.53
CA GLY A 36 3.58 -4.52 -15.83
C GLY A 36 2.80 -5.68 -15.25
N THR A 37 3.49 -6.45 -14.41
CA THR A 37 2.92 -7.57 -13.67
C THR A 37 2.47 -7.12 -12.29
N VAL A 38 1.29 -7.57 -11.88
CA VAL A 38 0.76 -7.41 -10.53
C VAL A 38 0.06 -8.71 -10.15
N LYS A 39 0.39 -9.27 -8.98
CA LYS A 39 -0.18 -10.52 -8.48
C LYS A 39 -0.21 -10.53 -6.95
N ALA A 40 -1.10 -11.34 -6.40
CA ALA A 40 -1.06 -11.74 -5.00
C ALA A 40 -0.14 -12.96 -4.87
N GLU A 41 0.83 -12.92 -3.96
CA GLU A 41 1.72 -14.06 -3.71
C GLU A 41 2.16 -14.05 -2.23
N ASN A 42 1.98 -15.18 -1.54
CA ASN A 42 2.35 -15.35 -0.13
C ASN A 42 1.79 -14.26 0.81
N GLY A 43 0.54 -13.84 0.58
CA GLY A 43 -0.11 -12.77 1.36
C GLY A 43 0.42 -11.36 1.07
N LYS A 44 1.22 -11.18 0.02
CA LYS A 44 1.79 -9.89 -0.39
C LYS A 44 1.29 -9.46 -1.76
N LEU A 45 1.28 -8.14 -1.99
CA LEU A 45 1.09 -7.57 -3.30
C LEU A 45 2.44 -7.51 -4.02
N VAL A 46 2.57 -8.22 -5.13
CA VAL A 46 3.83 -8.29 -5.89
C VAL A 46 3.67 -7.54 -7.21
N ILE A 47 4.47 -6.48 -7.40
CA ILE A 47 4.43 -5.63 -8.59
C ILE A 47 5.79 -5.66 -9.28
N ASN A 48 5.85 -6.14 -10.51
CA ASN A 48 7.10 -6.34 -11.25
C ASN A 48 8.18 -7.10 -10.45
N GLY A 49 7.76 -8.11 -9.68
CA GLY A 49 8.64 -8.92 -8.83
C GLY A 49 8.96 -8.31 -7.46
N HIS A 50 8.57 -7.06 -7.19
CA HIS A 50 8.76 -6.42 -5.89
C HIS A 50 7.60 -6.72 -4.95
N ALA A 51 7.89 -7.30 -3.79
CA ALA A 51 6.88 -7.71 -2.82
C ALA A 51 6.59 -6.59 -1.80
N ILE A 52 5.31 -6.28 -1.60
CA ILE A 52 4.81 -5.23 -0.71
C ILE A 52 3.99 -5.88 0.40
N THR A 53 4.29 -5.54 1.65
CA THR A 53 3.55 -6.02 2.82
C THR A 53 2.18 -5.34 2.88
N ILE A 54 1.13 -6.13 3.10
CA ILE A 54 -0.24 -5.60 3.25
C ILE A 54 -0.66 -5.69 4.71
N PHE A 55 -1.20 -4.60 5.22
CA PHE A 55 -1.92 -4.52 6.49
C PHE A 55 -3.39 -4.18 6.23
N GLN A 56 -4.27 -4.56 7.17
CA GLN A 56 -5.70 -4.27 7.11
C GLN A 56 -6.21 -3.76 8.46
N GLU A 57 -5.46 -2.84 9.05
CA GLU A 57 -5.77 -2.26 10.36
C GLU A 57 -6.59 -0.98 10.22
N ARG A 58 -7.59 -0.83 11.08
CA ARG A 58 -8.41 0.40 11.16
C ARG A 58 -7.78 1.45 12.07
N ASP A 59 -7.08 1.02 13.10
CA ASP A 59 -6.35 1.87 14.00
C ASP A 59 -4.92 2.03 13.47
N PRO A 60 -4.50 3.25 13.08
CA PRO A 60 -3.16 3.48 12.55
C PRO A 60 -2.04 3.04 13.49
N SER A 61 -2.26 3.11 14.80
CA SER A 61 -1.25 2.77 15.81
C SER A 61 -0.91 1.27 15.84
N ASN A 62 -1.80 0.42 15.32
CA ASN A 62 -1.57 -1.03 15.21
C ASN A 62 -0.76 -1.42 13.96
N ILE A 63 -0.56 -0.49 13.02
CA ILE A 63 0.15 -0.79 11.78
C ILE A 63 1.64 -0.85 12.03
N LYS A 64 2.23 -2.02 11.80
CA LYS A 64 3.66 -2.27 12.05
C LYS A 64 4.54 -1.80 10.89
N TRP A 65 4.54 -0.50 10.63
CA TRP A 65 5.30 0.13 9.55
C TRP A 65 6.81 -0.16 9.64
N ALA A 66 7.37 -0.13 10.86
CA ALA A 66 8.78 -0.38 11.11
C ALA A 66 9.20 -1.82 10.73
N ASP A 67 8.35 -2.82 10.98
CA ASP A 67 8.61 -4.22 10.62
C ASP A 67 8.69 -4.42 9.09
N ALA A 68 8.00 -3.55 8.33
CA ALA A 68 8.07 -3.52 6.88
C ALA A 68 9.21 -2.63 6.33
N GLY A 69 9.97 -1.95 7.20
CA GLY A 69 11.08 -1.08 6.81
C GLY A 69 10.66 0.30 6.26
N ALA A 70 9.47 0.79 6.63
CA ALA A 70 9.02 2.11 6.17
C ALA A 70 9.68 3.24 6.97
N GLU A 71 10.32 4.18 6.26
CA GLU A 71 10.91 5.41 6.84
C GLU A 71 9.92 6.58 6.82
N TYR A 72 9.01 6.58 5.85
CA TYR A 72 7.98 7.60 5.66
C TYR A 72 6.63 6.92 5.42
N VAL A 73 5.58 7.50 5.99
CA VAL A 73 4.19 7.09 5.76
C VAL A 73 3.51 8.19 4.94
N VAL A 74 2.89 7.80 3.83
CA VAL A 74 2.04 8.69 3.04
C VAL A 74 0.61 8.48 3.52
N GLU A 75 0.06 9.45 4.25
CA GLU A 75 -1.33 9.38 4.67
C GLU A 75 -2.24 9.86 3.53
N SER A 76 -3.00 8.94 2.95
CA SER A 76 -3.93 9.18 1.84
C SER A 76 -5.35 8.65 2.12
N THR A 77 -5.70 8.29 3.36
CA THR A 77 -7.08 7.90 3.70
C THR A 77 -8.04 9.10 3.67
N GLY A 78 -7.53 10.31 3.91
CA GLY A 78 -8.33 11.53 4.02
C GLY A 78 -9.00 11.73 5.40
N VAL A 79 -8.79 10.82 6.35
CA VAL A 79 -9.37 10.89 7.71
C VAL A 79 -8.43 11.53 8.72
N PHE A 80 -7.12 11.27 8.62
CA PHE A 80 -6.11 11.73 9.58
C PHE A 80 -5.39 12.99 9.07
N THR A 81 -6.12 14.09 8.92
CA THR A 81 -5.65 15.33 8.27
C THR A 81 -5.09 16.40 9.21
N THR A 82 -4.91 16.07 10.50
CA THR A 82 -4.28 16.96 11.49
C THR A 82 -3.01 16.32 12.04
N MET A 83 -2.07 17.15 12.54
CA MET A 83 -0.81 16.64 13.12
C MET A 83 -1.05 15.64 14.27
N GLU A 84 -2.04 15.93 15.12
CA GLU A 84 -2.40 15.06 16.24
C GLU A 84 -2.92 13.70 15.76
N LYS A 85 -3.79 13.71 14.73
CA LYS A 85 -4.37 12.48 14.18
C LYS A 85 -3.38 11.64 13.38
N ALA A 86 -2.43 12.29 12.71
CA ALA A 86 -1.41 11.63 11.88
C ALA A 86 -0.17 11.18 12.68
N GLY A 87 0.09 11.78 13.84
CA GLY A 87 1.23 11.45 14.70
C GLY A 87 0.97 10.34 15.72
N ALA A 88 -0.20 9.69 15.65
CA ALA A 88 -0.61 8.59 16.51
C ALA A 88 0.02 7.25 16.11
#